data_AF-A0A3M6ZM28-F1
#
_entry.id   AF-A0A3M6ZM28-F1
#
_cell.length_a   1.000
_cell.length_b   1.000
_cell.length_c   1.000
_cell.angle_alpha   90.00
_cell.angle_beta   90.00
_cell.angle_gamma   90.00
#
_symmetry.space_group_name_H-M   'P 1'
#
loop_
_entity.id
_entity.type
_entity.pdbx_description
1 polymer ?
#
loop_
_entity_poly.entity_id
_entity_poly.type
_entity_poly.pdbx_seq_one_letter_code
_entity_poly.pdbx_strand_id
1 'polypeptide(L)'
;ESRGFLFGPQLALRLGAGFVPVRKKGKLPGEVATETFKKEYGEDVFQMQSDAIQKGQKVVIVDDIIATGGSAAAAGNLVRKLGGNLLGYVFIMELDFLKGREKLDAPVHTLLTGQEKGLDLPLGQTKESAEEAAKPVTDAGGAASQQQP
;
A
#
# COMPACT_ATOMS: atom_id res chain seq x y z
N GLU A 1 6.99 -0.24 -6.68
CA GLU A 1 5.55 -0.57 -6.76
C GLU A 1 5.22 -0.76 -8.25
N SER A 2 4.09 -1.36 -8.66
CA SER A 2 3.74 -1.52 -10.09
C SER A 2 2.38 -0.94 -10.51
N ARG A 3 1.43 -0.69 -9.60
CA ARG A 3 0.10 -0.16 -9.95
C ARG A 3 0.14 1.31 -10.33
N GLY A 4 1.03 2.11 -9.71
CA GLY A 4 1.24 3.50 -10.12
C GLY A 4 1.68 3.65 -11.59
N PHE A 5 2.18 2.57 -12.21
CA PHE A 5 2.65 2.58 -13.61
C PHE A 5 1.49 2.55 -14.61
N LEU A 6 0.26 2.30 -14.14
CA LEU A 6 -0.94 2.45 -14.97
C LEU A 6 -1.21 3.93 -15.29
N PHE A 7 -0.76 4.85 -14.43
CA PHE A 7 -1.05 6.29 -14.55
C PHE A 7 0.19 7.13 -14.87
N GLY A 8 1.30 6.88 -14.18
CA GLY A 8 2.51 7.70 -14.27
C GLY A 8 3.06 7.91 -15.69
N PRO A 9 3.36 6.84 -16.46
CA PRO A 9 3.88 6.97 -17.82
C PRO A 9 2.92 7.69 -18.77
N GLN A 10 1.61 7.44 -18.65
CA GLN A 10 0.59 8.08 -19.50
C GLN A 10 0.46 9.57 -19.20
N LEU A 11 0.56 9.95 -17.92
CA LEU A 11 0.58 11.35 -17.51
C LEU A 11 1.86 12.05 -17.99
N ALA A 12 3.02 11.41 -17.81
CA ALA A 12 4.29 11.95 -18.28
C ALA A 12 4.28 12.20 -19.80
N LEU A 13 3.75 11.25 -20.58
CA LEU A 13 3.59 11.39 -22.02
C LEU A 13 2.69 12.59 -22.39
N ARG A 14 1.53 12.74 -21.74
CA ARG A 14 0.62 13.88 -21.99
C ARG A 14 1.22 15.23 -21.61
N LEU A 15 2.08 15.27 -20.59
CA LEU A 15 2.76 16.49 -20.13
C LEU A 15 4.05 16.80 -20.90
N GLY A 16 4.51 15.91 -21.79
CA GLY A 16 5.82 16.04 -22.44
C GLY A 16 6.98 15.97 -21.44
N ALA A 17 6.81 15.22 -20.34
CA ALA A 17 7.77 15.07 -19.26
C ALA A 17 8.44 13.69 -19.27
N GLY A 18 9.57 13.58 -18.57
CA GLY A 18 10.21 12.28 -18.31
C GLY A 18 9.41 11.45 -17.31
N PHE A 19 9.49 10.12 -17.44
CA PHE A 19 8.96 9.18 -16.45
C PHE A 19 10.11 8.49 -15.73
N VAL A 20 10.10 8.53 -14.40
CA VAL A 20 11.12 7.90 -13.55
C VAL A 20 10.47 6.86 -12.63
N PRO A 21 10.82 5.57 -12.76
CA PRO A 21 10.26 4.53 -11.91
C PRO A 21 10.90 4.51 -10.50
N VAL A 22 10.07 4.44 -9.46
CA VAL A 22 10.49 4.01 -8.11
C VAL A 22 10.13 2.55 -7.91
N ARG A 23 11.12 1.71 -7.64
CA ARG A 23 10.93 0.25 -7.54
C ARG A 23 11.42 -0.28 -6.19
N LYS A 24 10.95 -1.47 -5.84
CA LYS A 24 11.53 -2.22 -4.71
C LYS A 24 12.98 -2.60 -5.02
N LYS A 25 13.75 -2.86 -3.97
CA LYS A 25 15.15 -3.29 -4.05
C LYS A 25 15.39 -4.38 -5.11
N GLY A 26 16.43 -4.20 -5.93
CA GLY A 26 16.91 -5.19 -6.90
C GLY A 26 16.09 -5.27 -8.20
N LYS A 27 15.25 -4.27 -8.50
CA LYS A 27 14.40 -4.23 -9.71
C LYS A 27 14.86 -3.22 -10.75
N LEU A 28 15.80 -2.35 -10.44
CA LEU A 28 16.36 -1.36 -11.36
C LEU A 28 17.79 -1.78 -11.72
N PRO A 29 18.21 -1.59 -12.98
CA PRO A 29 19.60 -1.79 -13.38
C PRO A 29 20.48 -0.61 -12.95
N GLY A 30 21.80 -0.82 -12.97
CA GLY A 30 22.78 0.24 -12.73
C GLY A 30 22.84 0.74 -11.29
N GLU A 31 23.39 1.94 -11.13
CA GLU A 31 23.50 2.60 -9.82
C GLU A 31 22.15 3.18 -9.37
N VAL A 32 21.86 3.03 -8.09
CA VAL A 32 20.57 3.42 -7.51
C VAL A 32 20.73 4.15 -6.18
N ALA A 33 19.97 5.24 -6.02
CA ALA A 33 19.68 5.79 -4.72
C ALA A 33 18.66 4.90 -4.01
N THR A 34 18.80 4.78 -2.69
CA THR A 34 17.98 3.89 -1.86
C THR A 34 17.34 4.66 -0.70
N GLU A 35 16.10 4.28 -0.38
CA GLU A 35 15.37 4.77 0.79
C GLU A 35 14.65 3.60 1.47
N THR A 36 14.93 3.44 2.77
CA THR A 36 14.28 2.45 3.62
C THR A 36 13.13 3.12 4.36
N PHE A 37 11.98 2.47 4.43
CA PHE A 37 10.83 2.95 5.18
C PHE A 37 10.16 1.83 5.98
N LYS A 38 9.61 2.22 7.13
CA LYS A 38 8.95 1.30 8.06
C LYS A 38 7.55 0.95 7.59
N LYS A 39 7.18 -0.31 7.78
CA LYS A 39 5.81 -0.81 7.69
C LYS A 39 5.31 -1.17 9.09
N GLU A 40 4.07 -1.63 9.17
CA GLU A 40 3.49 -2.19 10.39
C GLU A 40 4.31 -3.40 10.89
N TYR A 41 4.77 -4.25 9.96
CA TYR A 41 5.65 -5.37 10.24
C TYR A 41 6.90 -5.27 9.35
N GLY A 42 8.00 -4.81 9.93
CA GLY A 42 9.31 -4.73 9.27
C GLY A 42 9.53 -3.47 8.44
N GLU A 43 10.47 -3.56 7.51
CA GLU A 43 10.91 -2.46 6.64
C GLU A 43 10.82 -2.89 5.17
N ASP A 44 10.67 -1.91 4.27
CA ASP A 44 10.82 -2.12 2.84
C ASP A 44 11.73 -1.04 2.26
N VAL A 45 12.27 -1.31 1.08
CA VAL A 45 13.34 -0.54 0.49
C VAL A 45 12.95 -0.16 -0.92
N PHE A 46 12.86 1.15 -1.16
CA PHE A 46 12.67 1.72 -2.48
C PHE A 46 13.98 2.19 -3.08
N GLN A 47 14.05 2.08 -4.40
CA GLN A 47 15.18 2.44 -5.23
C GLN A 47 14.73 3.28 -6.41
N MET A 48 15.59 4.21 -6.81
CA MET A 48 15.50 5.04 -8.01
C MET A 48 16.90 5.10 -8.63
N GLN A 49 17.02 5.03 -9.96
CA GLN A 49 18.33 5.15 -10.61
C GLN A 49 18.97 6.50 -10.29
N SER A 50 20.26 6.49 -9.98
CA SER A 50 20.97 7.67 -9.45
C SER A 50 21.03 8.85 -10.43
N ASP A 51 20.90 8.57 -11.73
CA ASP A 51 20.91 9.54 -12.83
C ASP A 51 19.50 9.93 -13.31
N ALA A 52 18.45 9.39 -12.69
CA ALA A 52 17.09 9.58 -13.17
C ALA A 52 16.54 11.01 -12.96
N ILE A 53 17.10 11.75 -12.01
CA ILE A 53 16.73 13.13 -11.69
C ILE A 53 17.98 13.98 -11.70
N GLN A 54 17.93 15.08 -12.45
CA GLN A 54 18.95 16.12 -12.42
C GLN A 54 18.59 17.20 -11.39
N LYS A 55 19.62 17.80 -10.78
CA LYS A 55 19.45 18.85 -9.77
C LYS A 55 18.55 19.99 -10.29
N GLY A 56 17.55 20.34 -9.51
CA GLY A 56 16.59 21.41 -9.80
C GLY A 56 15.42 21.01 -10.71
N GLN A 57 15.39 19.79 -11.24
CA GLN A 57 14.23 19.30 -11.99
C GLN A 57 12.98 19.29 -11.10
N LYS A 58 11.87 19.74 -11.66
CA LYS A 58 10.57 19.73 -11.01
C LYS A 58 9.95 18.35 -11.14
N VAL A 59 9.53 17.77 -10.03
CA VAL A 59 9.03 16.39 -9.97
C VAL A 59 7.66 16.35 -9.32
N VAL A 60 6.75 15.56 -9.88
CA VAL A 60 5.48 15.19 -9.26
C VAL A 60 5.49 13.68 -9.04
N ILE A 61 5.12 13.24 -7.84
CA ILE A 61 4.97 11.81 -7.54
C ILE A 61 3.52 11.40 -7.82
N VAL A 62 3.33 10.29 -8.51
CA VAL A 62 2.01 9.76 -8.87
C VAL A 62 1.90 8.32 -8.42
N ASP A 63 0.83 7.96 -7.73
CA ASP A 63 0.50 6.58 -7.38
C ASP A 63 -1.01 6.35 -7.43
N ASP A 64 -1.44 5.10 -7.36
CA ASP A 64 -2.87 4.77 -7.37
C ASP A 64 -3.58 5.19 -6.08
N ILE A 65 -3.06 4.77 -4.92
CA ILE A 65 -3.70 4.94 -3.62
C ILE A 65 -2.71 5.51 -2.59
N ILE A 66 -3.13 6.53 -1.85
CA ILE A 66 -2.48 6.91 -0.59
C ILE A 66 -3.20 6.26 0.59
N ALA A 67 -2.47 5.40 1.32
CA ALA A 67 -2.89 4.79 2.58
C ALA A 67 -2.20 5.50 3.76
N THR A 68 -1.22 4.86 4.39
CA THR A 68 -0.47 5.43 5.54
C THR A 68 0.61 6.44 5.14
N GLY A 69 0.79 6.73 3.85
CA GLY A 69 1.76 7.70 3.31
C GLY A 69 3.23 7.25 3.26
N GLY A 70 3.60 6.11 3.86
CA GLY A 70 5.01 5.70 4.01
C GLY A 70 5.76 5.48 2.70
N SER A 71 5.13 4.83 1.71
CA SER A 71 5.72 4.60 0.38
C SER A 71 5.93 5.91 -0.38
N ALA A 72 4.95 6.81 -0.35
CA ALA A 72 5.02 8.10 -1.02
C ALA A 72 6.09 9.01 -0.38
N ALA A 73 6.17 9.04 0.95
CA ALA A 73 7.23 9.77 1.66
C ALA A 73 8.62 9.24 1.28
N ALA A 74 8.79 7.93 1.18
CA ALA A 74 10.05 7.33 0.75
C ALA A 74 10.43 7.74 -0.70
N ALA A 75 9.45 7.79 -1.60
CA ALA A 75 9.66 8.29 -2.96
C ALA A 75 10.04 9.79 -2.96
N GLY A 76 9.40 10.61 -2.13
CA GLY A 76 9.76 12.04 -1.96
C GLY A 76 11.18 12.23 -1.44
N ASN A 77 11.62 11.39 -0.51
CA ASN A 77 13.00 11.39 -0.02
C ASN A 77 14.00 11.05 -1.12
N LEU A 78 13.72 10.07 -1.98
CA LEU A 78 14.57 9.74 -3.13
C LEU A 78 14.70 10.93 -4.09
N VAL A 79 13.59 11.60 -4.42
CA VAL A 79 13.60 12.81 -5.25
C VAL A 79 14.52 13.88 -4.68
N ARG A 80 14.42 14.15 -3.37
CA ARG A 80 15.25 15.14 -2.69
C ARG A 80 16.73 14.73 -2.64
N LYS A 81 17.03 13.45 -2.38
CA LYS A 81 18.41 12.92 -2.38
C LYS A 81 19.09 13.13 -3.72
N LEU A 82 18.35 13.01 -4.82
CA LEU A 82 18.86 13.26 -6.18
C LEU A 82 18.82 14.75 -6.57
N GLY A 83 18.42 15.65 -5.66
CA GLY A 83 18.41 17.10 -5.90
C GLY A 83 17.21 17.61 -6.67
N GLY A 84 16.15 16.80 -6.83
CA GLY A 84 14.89 17.22 -7.44
C GLY A 84 14.07 18.14 -6.54
N ASN A 85 13.30 19.03 -7.16
CA ASN A 85 12.30 19.87 -6.51
C ASN A 85 10.93 19.19 -6.59
N LEU A 86 10.48 18.65 -5.45
CA LEU A 86 9.19 17.98 -5.37
C LEU A 86 8.05 19.00 -5.33
N LEU A 87 7.25 19.04 -6.39
CA LEU A 87 6.11 19.94 -6.52
C LEU A 87 4.87 19.46 -5.74
N GLY A 88 4.74 18.15 -5.57
CA GLY A 88 3.59 17.56 -4.90
C GLY A 88 3.38 16.09 -5.25
N TYR A 89 2.32 15.56 -4.68
CA TYR A 89 1.87 14.19 -4.83
C TYR A 89 0.47 14.15 -5.46
N VAL A 90 0.24 13.20 -6.37
CA VAL A 90 -1.05 12.97 -7.01
C VAL A 90 -1.44 11.51 -6.81
N PHE A 91 -2.64 11.30 -6.27
CA PHE A 91 -3.20 9.96 -6.09
C PHE A 91 -4.58 9.86 -6.74
N ILE A 92 -4.96 8.67 -7.17
CA ILE A 92 -6.32 8.43 -7.65
C ILE A 92 -7.29 8.30 -6.47
N MET A 93 -6.89 7.61 -5.40
CA MET A 93 -7.72 7.38 -4.22
C MET A 93 -6.97 7.65 -2.92
N GLU A 94 -7.67 8.22 -1.94
CA GLU A 94 -7.19 8.41 -0.57
C GLU A 94 -8.03 7.65 0.44
N LEU A 95 -7.33 6.91 1.33
CA LEU A 95 -7.86 6.33 2.55
C LEU A 95 -7.64 7.32 3.70
N ASP A 96 -8.50 8.33 3.80
CA ASP A 96 -8.41 9.47 4.72
C ASP A 96 -8.28 9.07 6.20
N PHE A 97 -8.98 8.02 6.63
CA PHE A 97 -8.89 7.48 8.00
C PHE A 97 -7.49 7.01 8.41
N LEU A 98 -6.59 6.78 7.46
CA LEU A 98 -5.18 6.41 7.71
C LEU A 98 -4.24 7.62 7.81
N LYS A 99 -4.75 8.83 7.59
CA LYS A 99 -4.00 10.10 7.76
C LYS A 99 -2.68 10.15 6.98
N GLY A 100 -2.64 9.55 5.80
CA GLY A 100 -1.41 9.43 5.01
C GLY A 100 -0.74 10.77 4.67
N ARG A 101 -1.54 11.82 4.49
CA ARG A 101 -1.07 13.18 4.20
C ARG A 101 -0.13 13.75 5.27
N GLU A 102 -0.30 13.35 6.54
CA GLU A 102 0.51 13.87 7.66
C GLU A 102 2.00 13.48 7.53
N LYS A 103 2.33 12.47 6.72
CA LYS A 103 3.72 12.05 6.46
C LYS A 103 4.34 12.71 5.23
N LEU A 104 3.58 13.52 4.50
CA LEU A 104 4.01 14.13 3.24
C LEU A 104 4.35 15.60 3.44
N ASP A 105 5.35 16.05 2.70
CA ASP A 105 6.03 17.34 2.87
C ASP A 105 5.77 18.31 1.70
N ALA A 106 4.85 17.97 0.82
CA ALA A 106 4.47 18.75 -0.35
C ALA A 106 2.95 18.65 -0.58
N PRO A 107 2.36 19.55 -1.39
CA PRO A 107 0.92 19.51 -1.69
C PRO A 107 0.45 18.15 -2.18
N VAL A 108 -0.73 17.70 -1.70
CA VAL A 108 -1.32 16.41 -2.06
C VAL A 108 -2.65 16.64 -2.78
N HIS A 109 -2.77 16.10 -3.99
CA HIS A 109 -3.99 16.08 -4.77
C HIS A 109 -4.51 14.64 -4.90
N THR A 110 -5.81 14.45 -4.70
CA THR A 110 -6.47 13.14 -4.74
C THR A 110 -7.74 13.28 -5.56
N LEU A 111 -7.99 12.36 -6.50
CA LEU A 111 -9.21 12.40 -7.31
C LEU A 111 -10.43 11.91 -6.54
N LEU A 112 -10.28 10.82 -5.79
CA LEU A 112 -11.32 10.21 -4.98
C LEU A 112 -10.89 10.20 -3.51
N THR A 113 -11.82 10.50 -2.62
CA THR A 113 -11.63 10.45 -1.16
C THR A 113 -12.71 9.57 -0.55
N GLY A 114 -12.33 8.67 0.35
CA GLY A 114 -13.28 8.00 1.24
C GLY A 114 -13.29 6.47 1.16
N GLN A 115 -13.08 5.87 2.32
CA GLN A 115 -13.69 4.62 2.77
C GLN A 115 -13.90 4.83 4.29
N GLU A 116 -15.10 5.22 4.73
CA GLU A 116 -15.45 4.94 6.13
C GLU A 116 -15.40 3.42 6.34
N LYS A 117 -14.96 2.98 7.53
CA LYS A 117 -14.77 1.57 7.93
C LYS A 117 -15.67 0.59 7.16
N GLY A 118 -15.10 -0.08 6.17
CA GLY A 118 -15.79 -1.14 5.44
C GLY A 118 -17.01 -0.65 4.68
N LEU A 119 -17.18 -1.13 3.46
CA LEU A 119 -18.51 -1.27 2.94
C LEU A 119 -19.31 -2.12 3.94
N ASP A 120 -20.25 -1.52 4.69
CA ASP A 120 -21.39 -2.23 5.32
C ASP A 120 -22.30 -2.74 4.19
N LEU A 121 -21.73 -3.49 3.25
CA LEU A 121 -22.47 -4.35 2.37
C LEU A 121 -22.96 -5.50 3.26
N PRO A 122 -24.27 -5.83 3.23
CA PRO A 122 -24.76 -7.04 3.85
C PRO A 122 -24.19 -8.22 3.06
N LEU A 123 -22.95 -8.61 3.38
CA LEU A 123 -22.45 -9.93 3.04
C LEU A 123 -23.25 -10.89 3.90
N GLY A 124 -23.91 -11.82 3.23
CA GLY A 124 -24.85 -12.76 3.80
C GLY A 124 -24.41 -13.34 5.13
N GLN A 125 -25.40 -13.51 6.00
CA GLN A 125 -25.41 -14.40 7.15
C GLN A 125 -24.31 -15.46 7.10
N THR A 126 -23.35 -15.37 8.02
CA THR A 126 -22.82 -16.53 8.77
C THR A 126 -21.93 -16.00 9.90
N LYS A 127 -22.53 -15.48 10.96
CA LYS A 127 -21.99 -15.58 12.32
C LYS A 127 -22.77 -16.68 13.03
N GLU A 128 -22.70 -17.92 12.53
CA GLU A 128 -23.33 -19.06 13.21
C GLU A 128 -22.72 -20.41 12.79
N SER A 129 -21.40 -20.48 12.58
CA SER A 129 -20.74 -21.78 12.28
C SER A 129 -19.32 -21.93 12.81
N ALA A 130 -18.84 -21.01 13.67
CA ALA A 130 -17.52 -21.14 14.30
C ALA A 130 -17.57 -21.59 15.78
N GLU A 131 -18.76 -21.73 16.38
CA GLU A 131 -18.91 -22.09 17.80
C GLU A 131 -19.31 -23.58 18.02
N GLU A 132 -19.57 -24.32 16.94
CA GLU A 132 -19.96 -25.75 17.02
C GLU A 132 -18.75 -26.71 17.01
N ALA A 133 -17.55 -26.24 16.62
CA ALA A 133 -16.34 -27.08 16.53
C ALA A 133 -15.52 -27.18 17.84
N ALA A 134 -15.97 -26.57 18.94
CA ALA A 134 -15.21 -26.48 20.19
C ALA A 134 -15.95 -27.06 21.43
N LYS A 135 -16.89 -28.00 21.24
CA LYS A 135 -17.43 -28.76 22.38
C LYS A 135 -16.56 -29.99 22.66
N PRO A 136 -16.10 -30.18 23.91
CA PRO A 136 -15.31 -31.34 24.29
C PRO A 136 -16.16 -32.62 24.24
N VAL A 137 -15.58 -33.69 23.71
CA VAL A 137 -16.18 -35.03 23.76
C VAL A 137 -16.13 -35.52 25.20
N THR A 138 -17.27 -35.51 25.86
CA THR A 138 -17.53 -36.27 27.09
C THR A 138 -18.72 -37.18 26.82
N ASP A 139 -18.55 -38.50 26.93
CA ASP A 139 -19.02 -39.18 28.14
C ASP A 139 -18.47 -40.61 28.22
N ALA A 140 -18.25 -41.03 29.47
CA ALA A 140 -17.98 -42.38 29.90
C ALA A 140 -19.26 -43.24 29.85
N GLY A 141 -19.08 -44.54 29.99
CA GLY A 141 -20.08 -45.57 29.71
C GLY A 141 -21.24 -45.67 30.69
N GLY A 142 -22.19 -46.55 30.37
CA GLY A 142 -23.26 -46.92 31.30
C GLY A 142 -24.41 -47.76 30.75
N ALA A 143 -24.14 -49.05 30.50
CA ALA A 143 -24.96 -50.24 30.84
C ALA A 143 -26.45 -50.46 30.41
N ALA A 144 -26.69 -51.76 30.16
CA ALA A 144 -27.93 -52.56 30.30
C ALA A 144 -28.99 -52.45 29.17
N SER A 145 -29.68 -53.50 28.69
CA SER A 145 -29.78 -54.95 29.00
C SER A 145 -30.75 -55.62 27.98
N GLN A 146 -30.85 -56.96 28.03
CA GLN A 146 -31.89 -57.86 27.45
C GLN A 146 -31.64 -58.39 26.03
N GLN A 147 -31.86 -59.66 25.66
CA GLN A 147 -32.25 -60.88 26.37
C GLN A 147 -31.96 -62.08 25.43
N GLN A 148 -31.68 -63.23 26.03
CA GLN A 148 -31.56 -64.59 25.47
C GLN A 148 -32.90 -65.10 24.91
N PRO A 149 -32.95 -66.23 24.16
CA PRO A 149 -32.49 -67.57 24.59
C PRO A 149 -31.34 -68.18 23.79
#